data_AF-A0A7K4QM26-F1
#
_entry.id   AF-A0A7K4QM26-F1
#
_cell.length_a   1.000
_cell.length_b   1.000
_cell.length_c   1.000
_cell.angle_alpha   90.00
_cell.angle_beta   90.00
_cell.angle_gamma   90.00
#
_symmetry.space_group_name_H-M   'P 1'
#
loop_
_entity.id
_entity.type
_entity.pdbx_description
1 polymer ?
#
loop_
_entity_poly.entity_id
_entity_poly.type
_entity_poly.pdbx_seq_one_letter_code
_entity_poly.pdbx_strand_id
1 'polypeptide(L)'
;GIKWMSSLEAKLEEAKEKKPTAEKLERLRREKVNRFRNQHRINIQGTDLPDPIATFDQLQKEYKVHPKIMENIQAAGFHVPTPIQMQAIPVMLHGRELLASAPTGSGKTLAFCIPLLTHLKQPRNKGFRAVIISPTRELASQTHRELVKLAEGTGFRIHMIHKAAEAAKKFGPKSSKKF
;
A
#
# COMPACT_ATOMS: atom_id res chain seq x y z
N GLY A 1 -2.97 -8.23 62.84
CA GLY A 1 -3.95 -9.25 62.39
C GLY A 1 -3.53 -9.71 61.00
N ILE A 2 -3.38 -11.02 60.80
CA ILE A 2 -2.93 -11.58 59.51
C ILE A 2 -4.08 -11.46 58.52
N LYS A 3 -3.88 -10.67 57.46
CA LYS A 3 -4.85 -10.47 56.37
C LYS A 3 -4.75 -11.68 55.45
N TRP A 4 -5.74 -12.56 55.51
CA TRP A 4 -5.86 -13.68 54.57
C TRP A 4 -6.39 -13.16 53.24
N MET A 5 -5.58 -13.21 52.18
CA MET A 5 -6.06 -13.04 50.82
C MET A 5 -6.79 -14.31 50.38
N SER A 6 -7.97 -14.12 49.78
CA SER A 6 -8.72 -15.22 49.20
C SER A 6 -7.94 -15.84 48.03
N SER A 7 -8.01 -17.17 47.87
CA SER A 7 -7.48 -17.86 46.69
C SER A 7 -8.03 -17.26 45.37
N LEU A 8 -9.21 -16.64 45.41
CA LEU A 8 -9.78 -15.93 44.28
C LEU A 8 -9.06 -14.60 44.00
N GLU A 9 -8.67 -13.87 45.04
CA GLU A 9 -7.91 -12.61 44.93
C GLU A 9 -6.48 -12.88 44.43
N ALA A 10 -5.84 -13.96 44.90
CA ALA A 10 -4.54 -14.41 44.41
C ALA A 10 -4.59 -14.83 42.93
N LYS A 11 -5.65 -15.54 42.52
CA LYS A 11 -5.88 -15.89 41.10
C LYS A 11 -6.19 -14.66 40.23
N LEU A 12 -6.90 -13.67 40.78
CA LEU A 12 -7.18 -12.40 40.11
C LEU A 12 -5.93 -11.51 39.98
N GLU A 13 -4.98 -11.59 40.93
CA GLU A 13 -3.66 -10.97 40.81
C GLU A 13 -2.77 -11.70 39.79
N GLU A 14 -2.67 -13.04 39.84
CA GLU A 14 -1.93 -13.83 38.85
C GLU A 14 -2.43 -13.61 37.42
N ALA A 15 -3.74 -13.42 37.25
CA ALA A 15 -4.35 -13.10 35.96
C ALA A 15 -4.08 -11.65 35.50
N LYS A 16 -3.90 -10.71 36.44
CA LYS A 16 -3.53 -9.31 36.17
C LYS A 16 -2.03 -9.16 35.84
N GLU A 17 -1.16 -10.00 36.39
CA GLU A 17 0.29 -9.97 36.14
C GLU A 17 0.72 -10.62 34.81
N LYS A 18 -0.08 -11.50 34.21
CA LYS A 18 0.28 -12.19 32.95
C LYS A 18 0.01 -11.37 31.68
N LYS A 19 0.14 -10.04 31.71
CA LYS A 19 0.24 -9.27 30.46
C LYS A 19 1.58 -9.64 29.80
N PRO A 20 1.58 -10.19 28.57
CA PRO A 20 2.80 -10.60 27.92
C PRO A 20 3.74 -9.40 27.76
N THR A 21 5.03 -9.62 28.04
CA THR A 21 6.07 -8.60 27.88
C THR A 21 6.10 -8.10 26.43
N ALA A 22 6.56 -6.86 26.22
CA ALA A 22 6.67 -6.26 24.89
C ALA A 22 7.48 -7.15 23.91
N GLU A 23 8.57 -7.75 24.39
CA GLU A 23 9.39 -8.69 23.62
C GLU A 23 8.61 -9.94 23.21
N LYS A 24 7.81 -10.51 24.12
CA LYS A 24 6.98 -11.68 23.82
C LYS A 24 5.88 -11.34 22.81
N LEU A 25 5.27 -10.17 22.92
CA LEU A 25 4.29 -9.66 21.95
C LEU A 25 4.90 -9.49 20.57
N GLU A 26 6.08 -8.88 20.49
CA GLU A 26 6.78 -8.69 19.20
C GLU A 26 7.17 -10.02 18.57
N ARG A 27 7.66 -10.99 19.37
CA ARG A 27 7.94 -12.34 18.89
C ARG A 27 6.70 -13.01 18.31
N LEU A 28 5.57 -12.96 19.03
CA LEU A 28 4.30 -13.54 18.57
C LEU A 28 3.78 -12.85 17.29
N ARG A 29 3.92 -11.52 17.20
CA ARG A 29 3.60 -10.75 15.99
C ARG A 29 4.45 -11.23 14.82
N ARG A 30 5.77 -11.33 15.00
CA ARG A 30 6.73 -11.77 13.98
C ARG A 30 6.43 -13.18 13.49
N GLU A 31 6.14 -14.11 14.39
CA GLU A 31 5.74 -15.49 14.05
C GLU A 31 4.43 -15.54 13.26
N LYS A 32 3.43 -14.74 13.65
CA LYS A 32 2.16 -14.65 12.92
C LYS A 32 2.36 -14.08 11.51
N VAL A 33 3.15 -13.01 11.40
CA VAL A 33 3.46 -12.36 10.12
C VAL A 33 4.26 -13.30 9.21
N ASN A 34 5.26 -14.01 9.74
CA ASN A 34 6.04 -14.98 8.97
C ASN A 34 5.17 -16.15 8.48
N ARG A 35 4.26 -16.65 9.30
CA ARG A 35 3.28 -17.66 8.87
C ARG A 35 2.39 -17.15 7.73
N PHE A 36 1.89 -15.91 7.83
CA PHE A 36 1.10 -15.30 6.76
C PHE A 36 1.90 -15.17 5.46
N ARG A 37 3.14 -14.67 5.52
CA ARG A 37 4.03 -14.58 4.34
C ARG A 37 4.25 -15.95 3.71
N ASN A 38 4.53 -16.98 4.51
CA ASN A 38 4.73 -18.35 4.01
C ASN A 38 3.46 -18.90 3.33
N GLN A 39 2.29 -18.69 3.93
CA GLN A 39 1.01 -19.13 3.37
C GLN A 39 0.73 -18.50 1.99
N HIS A 40 1.12 -17.24 1.80
CA HIS A 40 0.95 -16.51 0.54
C HIS A 40 2.18 -16.61 -0.38
N ARG A 41 3.19 -17.41 -0.04
CA ARG A 41 4.46 -17.56 -0.79
C ARG A 41 5.19 -16.22 -1.02
N ILE A 42 5.17 -15.36 -0.01
CA ILE A 42 5.83 -14.07 -0.01
C ILE A 42 7.23 -14.25 0.60
N ASN A 43 8.27 -13.97 -0.19
CA ASN A 43 9.63 -13.82 0.30
C ASN A 43 9.98 -12.32 0.30
N ILE A 44 10.53 -11.85 1.41
CA ILE A 44 10.96 -10.47 1.57
C ILE A 44 12.26 -10.41 2.37
N GLN A 45 13.15 -9.53 1.93
CA GLN A 45 14.43 -9.26 2.57
C GLN A 45 14.59 -7.75 2.76
N GLY A 46 15.27 -7.35 3.82
CA GLY A 46 15.51 -5.96 4.18
C GLY A 46 15.33 -5.68 5.66
N THR A 47 15.53 -4.43 6.06
CA THR A 47 15.36 -3.95 7.43
C THR A 47 13.99 -3.29 7.61
N ASP A 48 13.50 -3.27 8.85
CA ASP A 48 12.28 -2.54 9.24
C ASP A 48 11.02 -2.88 8.41
N LEU A 49 10.87 -4.12 7.93
CA LEU A 49 9.84 -4.47 6.95
C LEU A 49 8.41 -4.34 7.53
N PRO A 50 7.52 -3.52 6.94
CA PRO A 50 6.15 -3.43 7.41
C PRO A 50 5.38 -4.73 7.18
N ASP A 51 4.35 -4.93 7.99
CA ASP A 51 3.50 -6.10 7.91
C ASP A 51 2.71 -6.10 6.60
N PRO A 52 2.48 -7.29 6.00
CA PRO A 52 1.63 -7.38 4.83
C PRO A 52 0.17 -7.10 5.21
N ILE A 53 -0.56 -6.47 4.29
CA ILE A 53 -2.01 -6.34 4.39
C ILE A 53 -2.67 -7.64 3.91
N ALA A 54 -3.74 -8.06 4.57
CA ALA A 54 -4.60 -9.18 4.18
C ALA A 54 -5.82 -8.73 3.36
N THR A 55 -6.32 -7.51 3.57
CA THR A 55 -7.48 -6.97 2.85
C THR A 55 -7.25 -5.55 2.37
N PHE A 56 -7.98 -5.12 1.34
CA PHE A 56 -7.93 -3.74 0.88
C PHE A 56 -8.45 -2.75 1.93
N ASP A 57 -9.40 -3.14 2.79
CA ASP A 57 -9.93 -2.25 3.85
C ASP A 57 -8.86 -1.75 4.82
N GLN A 58 -7.78 -2.50 5.02
CA GLN A 58 -6.65 -2.06 5.84
C GLN A 58 -5.96 -0.83 5.26
N LEU A 59 -5.99 -0.65 3.93
CA LEU A 59 -5.46 0.55 3.29
C LEU A 59 -6.15 1.83 3.78
N GLN A 60 -7.47 1.78 3.95
CA GLN A 60 -8.20 2.93 4.45
C GLN A 60 -7.96 3.13 5.95
N LYS A 61 -8.03 2.05 6.74
CA LYS A 61 -7.95 2.10 8.21
C LYS A 61 -6.56 2.47 8.72
N GLU A 62 -5.52 1.91 8.11
CA GLU A 62 -4.14 2.04 8.60
C GLU A 62 -3.38 3.13 7.85
N TYR A 63 -3.64 3.29 6.55
CA TYR A 63 -2.87 4.19 5.68
C TYR A 63 -3.66 5.39 5.16
N LYS A 64 -4.93 5.53 5.54
CA LYS A 64 -5.80 6.65 5.16
C LYS A 64 -5.89 6.84 3.63
N VAL A 65 -5.90 5.73 2.89
CA VAL A 65 -6.13 5.77 1.44
C VAL A 65 -7.48 6.43 1.16
N HIS A 66 -7.50 7.30 0.14
CA HIS A 66 -8.66 8.14 -0.18
C HIS A 66 -9.91 7.26 -0.44
N PRO A 67 -11.08 7.56 0.15
CA PRO A 67 -12.30 6.74 0.00
C PRO A 67 -12.66 6.46 -1.46
N LYS A 68 -12.54 7.49 -2.32
CA LYS A 68 -12.80 7.32 -3.75
C LYS A 68 -11.90 6.28 -4.43
N ILE A 69 -10.64 6.16 -4.03
CA ILE A 69 -9.73 5.13 -4.56
C ILE A 69 -10.21 3.75 -4.09
N MET A 70 -10.67 3.62 -2.84
CA MET A 70 -11.23 2.37 -2.32
C MET A 70 -12.49 1.94 -3.07
N GLU A 71 -13.41 2.88 -3.35
CA GLU A 71 -14.58 2.64 -4.20
C GLU A 71 -14.17 2.14 -5.58
N ASN A 72 -13.17 2.78 -6.21
CA ASN A 72 -12.70 2.40 -7.54
C ASN A 72 -12.02 1.02 -7.55
N ILE A 73 -11.29 0.65 -6.48
CA ILE A 73 -10.71 -0.69 -6.32
C ILE A 73 -11.84 -1.74 -6.29
N GLN A 74 -12.88 -1.50 -5.50
CA GLN A 74 -14.03 -2.41 -5.40
C GLN A 74 -14.83 -2.47 -6.71
N ALA A 75 -15.11 -1.33 -7.34
CA ALA A 75 -15.83 -1.25 -8.61
C ALA A 75 -15.10 -1.93 -9.76
N ALA A 76 -13.75 -1.96 -9.72
CA ALA A 76 -12.93 -2.69 -10.66
C ALA A 76 -12.89 -4.21 -10.40
N GLY A 77 -13.61 -4.71 -9.37
CA GLY A 77 -13.71 -6.13 -9.03
C GLY A 77 -12.55 -6.68 -8.20
N PHE A 78 -11.73 -5.82 -7.58
CA PHE A 78 -10.62 -6.25 -6.74
C PHE A 78 -11.07 -6.42 -5.29
N HIS A 79 -11.37 -7.67 -4.90
CA HIS A 79 -11.85 -7.97 -3.56
C HIS A 79 -10.73 -8.25 -2.55
N VAL A 80 -9.68 -8.95 -2.97
CA VAL A 80 -8.56 -9.38 -2.11
C VAL A 80 -7.23 -9.00 -2.78
N PRO A 81 -6.26 -8.42 -2.04
CA PRO A 81 -4.96 -8.12 -2.60
C PRO A 81 -4.22 -9.39 -3.02
N THR A 82 -3.51 -9.35 -4.14
CA THR A 82 -2.62 -10.45 -4.54
C THR A 82 -1.36 -10.49 -3.66
N PRO A 83 -0.62 -11.61 -3.57
CA PRO A 83 0.56 -11.70 -2.69
C PRO A 83 1.60 -10.57 -2.89
N ILE A 84 1.81 -10.14 -4.14
CA ILE A 84 2.72 -9.03 -4.42
C ILE A 84 2.16 -7.69 -3.91
N GLN A 85 0.84 -7.47 -4.01
CA GLN A 85 0.17 -6.28 -3.49
C GLN A 85 0.15 -6.26 -1.96
N MET A 86 -0.11 -7.41 -1.32
CA MET A 86 -0.15 -7.57 0.13
C MET A 86 1.11 -7.03 0.80
N GLN A 87 2.28 -7.26 0.20
CA GLN A 87 3.55 -6.84 0.76
C GLN A 87 4.12 -5.56 0.14
N ALA A 88 3.97 -5.34 -1.17
CA ALA A 88 4.56 -4.18 -1.83
C ALA A 88 3.84 -2.86 -1.48
N ILE A 89 2.50 -2.88 -1.37
CA ILE A 89 1.72 -1.68 -1.05
C ILE A 89 2.15 -1.09 0.30
N PRO A 90 2.16 -1.82 1.44
CA PRO A 90 2.59 -1.25 2.71
C PRO A 90 4.05 -0.79 2.67
N VAL A 91 4.96 -1.54 2.04
CA VAL A 91 6.37 -1.11 1.88
C VAL A 91 6.46 0.25 1.19
N MET A 92 5.78 0.43 0.06
CA MET A 92 5.77 1.70 -0.66
C MET A 92 5.06 2.80 0.14
N LEU A 93 3.96 2.51 0.84
CA LEU A 93 3.25 3.50 1.65
C LEU A 93 4.11 4.04 2.81
N HIS A 94 5.02 3.23 3.34
CA HIS A 94 6.05 3.64 4.29
C HIS A 94 7.20 4.46 3.67
N GLY A 95 7.13 4.79 2.37
CA GLY A 95 8.13 5.62 1.68
C GLY A 95 9.44 4.87 1.39
N ARG A 96 9.39 3.54 1.37
CA ARG A 96 10.57 2.70 1.17
C ARG A 96 10.80 2.38 -0.30
N GLU A 97 12.07 2.25 -0.65
CA GLU A 97 12.49 1.69 -1.93
C GLU A 97 12.28 0.17 -1.93
N LEU A 98 11.89 -0.37 -3.07
CA LEU A 98 11.54 -1.77 -3.22
C LEU A 98 11.91 -2.28 -4.61
N LEU A 99 12.57 -3.43 -4.65
CA LEU A 99 12.64 -4.29 -5.83
C LEU A 99 11.67 -5.44 -5.64
N ALA A 100 10.66 -5.53 -6.50
CA ALA A 100 9.59 -6.53 -6.40
C ALA A 100 9.55 -7.41 -7.66
N SER A 101 9.56 -8.72 -7.48
CA SER A 101 9.44 -9.70 -8.56
C SER A 101 8.25 -10.62 -8.33
N ALA A 102 7.43 -10.79 -9.37
CA ALA A 102 6.28 -11.69 -9.37
C ALA A 102 5.91 -12.04 -10.83
N PRO A 103 5.24 -13.18 -11.10
CA PRO A 103 4.83 -13.59 -12.45
C PRO A 103 3.97 -12.55 -13.18
N THR A 104 3.85 -12.66 -14.49
CA THR A 104 2.86 -11.88 -15.27
C THR A 104 1.44 -12.15 -14.76
N GLY A 105 0.55 -11.16 -14.84
CA GLY A 105 -0.82 -11.28 -14.30
C GLY A 105 -0.97 -11.23 -12.78
N SER A 106 0.12 -11.16 -12.00
CA SER A 106 0.08 -11.11 -10.53
C SER A 106 -0.45 -9.80 -9.92
N GLY A 107 -0.87 -8.83 -10.72
CA GLY A 107 -1.42 -7.55 -10.22
C GLY A 107 -0.38 -6.51 -9.79
N LYS A 108 0.87 -6.60 -10.27
CA LYS A 108 1.94 -5.62 -9.98
C LYS A 108 1.55 -4.16 -10.25
N THR A 109 0.72 -3.90 -11.26
CA THR A 109 0.28 -2.55 -11.62
C THR A 109 -0.41 -1.85 -10.45
N LEU A 110 -1.41 -2.48 -9.85
CA LEU A 110 -2.07 -1.95 -8.66
C LEU A 110 -1.13 -1.80 -7.47
N ALA A 111 -0.15 -2.70 -7.34
CA ALA A 111 0.81 -2.71 -6.25
C ALA A 111 1.63 -1.41 -6.17
N PHE A 112 1.92 -0.75 -7.30
CA PHE A 112 2.56 0.57 -7.32
C PHE A 112 1.60 1.73 -7.58
N CYS A 113 0.47 1.54 -8.28
CA CYS A 113 -0.48 2.61 -8.55
C CYS A 113 -1.19 3.11 -7.28
N ILE A 114 -1.63 2.20 -6.41
CA ILE A 114 -2.32 2.54 -5.16
C ILE A 114 -1.45 3.41 -4.24
N PRO A 115 -0.21 3.00 -3.88
CA PRO A 115 0.64 3.84 -3.04
C PRO A 115 1.02 5.17 -3.71
N LEU A 116 1.23 5.17 -5.03
CA LEU A 116 1.52 6.40 -5.79
C LEU A 116 0.39 7.43 -5.63
N LEU A 117 -0.87 7.03 -5.87
CA LEU A 117 -2.01 7.94 -5.72
C LEU A 117 -2.17 8.42 -4.26
N THR A 118 -1.93 7.51 -3.31
CA THR A 118 -2.02 7.82 -1.88
C THR A 118 -0.98 8.85 -1.44
N HIS A 119 0.28 8.70 -1.89
CA HIS A 119 1.35 9.66 -1.62
C HIS A 119 1.10 11.03 -2.25
N LEU A 120 0.43 11.07 -3.41
CA LEU A 120 0.04 12.33 -4.03
C LEU A 120 -1.02 13.09 -3.22
N LYS A 121 -1.78 12.40 -2.36
CA LYS A 121 -2.85 12.91 -1.50
C LYS A 121 -4.02 13.50 -2.28
N GLN A 122 -3.84 14.72 -2.81
CA GLN A 122 -4.86 15.46 -3.54
C GLN A 122 -4.29 16.09 -4.82
N PRO A 123 -5.16 16.43 -5.80
CA PRO A 123 -4.75 17.19 -6.98
C PRO A 123 -4.13 18.53 -6.61
N ARG A 124 -3.05 18.92 -7.30
CA ARG A 124 -2.36 20.20 -7.11
C ARG A 124 -1.82 20.68 -8.45
N ASN A 125 -1.91 21.99 -8.71
CA ASN A 125 -1.36 22.62 -9.91
C ASN A 125 0.14 22.89 -9.78
N LYS A 126 0.90 21.84 -9.44
CA LYS A 126 2.38 21.86 -9.29
C LYS A 126 3.10 21.04 -10.38
N GLY A 127 2.36 20.63 -11.41
CA GLY A 127 2.84 19.77 -12.47
C GLY A 127 2.99 18.31 -12.14
N PHE A 128 3.84 17.63 -12.91
CA PHE A 128 4.05 16.19 -12.76
C PHE A 128 4.71 15.90 -11.42
N ARG A 129 4.00 15.20 -10.55
CA ARG A 129 4.45 14.86 -9.19
C ARG A 129 4.83 13.38 -9.03
N ALA A 130 4.55 12.57 -10.05
CA ALA A 130 4.93 11.17 -10.11
C ALA A 130 5.15 10.78 -11.57
N VAL A 131 6.07 9.82 -11.79
CA VAL A 131 6.40 9.29 -13.11
C VAL A 131 6.44 7.77 -13.01
N ILE A 132 5.75 7.10 -13.94
CA ILE A 132 5.87 5.66 -14.15
C ILE A 132 6.55 5.47 -15.50
N ILE A 133 7.65 4.72 -15.52
CA ILE A 133 8.39 4.41 -16.73
C ILE A 133 7.99 3.00 -17.18
N SER A 134 7.77 2.83 -18.48
CA SER A 134 7.44 1.54 -19.08
C SER A 134 8.32 1.31 -20.31
N PRO A 135 8.76 0.08 -20.58
CA PRO A 135 9.71 -0.18 -21.65
C PRO A 135 9.08 -0.11 -23.05
N THR A 136 7.75 -0.26 -23.16
CA THR A 136 7.02 -0.16 -24.43
C THR A 136 5.78 0.71 -24.32
N ARG A 137 5.29 1.19 -25.46
CA ARG A 137 4.08 2.05 -25.53
C ARG A 137 2.83 1.29 -25.10
N GLU A 138 2.76 0.01 -25.42
CA GLU A 138 1.64 -0.88 -25.13
C GLU A 138 1.52 -1.10 -23.62
N LEU A 139 2.65 -1.35 -22.94
CA LEU A 139 2.69 -1.50 -21.48
C LEU A 139 2.40 -0.18 -20.75
N ALA A 140 2.90 0.93 -21.29
CA ALA A 140 2.54 2.26 -20.79
C ALA A 140 1.02 2.50 -20.90
N SER A 141 0.42 2.10 -22.02
CA SER A 141 -1.03 2.21 -22.26
C SER A 141 -1.87 1.34 -21.36
N GLN A 142 -1.43 0.11 -21.07
CA GLN A 142 -2.07 -0.75 -20.09
C GLN A 142 -2.04 -0.13 -18.69
N THR A 143 -0.86 0.33 -18.26
CA THR A 143 -0.67 0.95 -16.94
C THR A 143 -1.50 2.23 -16.79
N HIS A 144 -1.52 3.07 -17.83
CA HIS A 144 -2.31 4.29 -17.87
C HIS A 144 -3.81 4.01 -17.69
N ARG A 145 -4.36 3.00 -18.38
CA ARG A 145 -5.77 2.63 -18.26
C ARG A 145 -6.13 2.24 -16.83
N GLU A 146 -5.31 1.40 -16.20
CA GLU A 146 -5.54 0.99 -14.81
C GLU A 146 -5.42 2.16 -13.84
N LEU A 147 -4.42 3.02 -14.02
CA LEU A 147 -4.23 4.20 -13.17
C LEU A 147 -5.39 5.20 -13.32
N VAL A 148 -5.93 5.40 -14.52
CA VAL A 148 -7.10 6.26 -14.78
C VAL A 148 -8.34 5.72 -14.07
N LYS A 149 -8.63 4.41 -14.18
CA LYS A 149 -9.75 3.78 -13.47
C LYS A 149 -9.64 3.97 -11.96
N LEU A 150 -8.45 3.70 -11.39
CA LEU A 150 -8.22 3.87 -9.95
C LEU A 150 -8.36 5.32 -9.48
N ALA A 151 -8.02 6.28 -10.33
CA ALA A 151 -8.09 7.70 -10.03
C ALA A 151 -9.42 8.36 -10.41
N GLU A 152 -10.40 7.61 -10.93
CA GLU A 152 -11.67 8.17 -11.38
C GLU A 152 -12.38 8.93 -10.24
N GLY A 153 -12.85 10.15 -10.52
CA GLY A 153 -13.51 11.00 -9.52
C GLY A 153 -12.60 11.59 -8.42
N THR A 154 -11.29 11.36 -8.46
CA THR A 154 -10.32 11.95 -7.49
C THR A 154 -9.80 13.33 -7.91
N GLY A 155 -10.02 13.70 -9.18
CA GLY A 155 -9.47 14.93 -9.79
C GLY A 155 -8.00 14.85 -10.20
N PHE A 156 -7.33 13.70 -10.04
CA PHE A 156 -5.97 13.52 -10.55
C PHE A 156 -5.95 13.57 -12.07
N ARG A 157 -4.92 14.22 -12.61
CA ARG A 157 -4.67 14.31 -14.05
C ARG A 157 -3.53 13.39 -14.41
N ILE A 158 -3.84 12.39 -15.23
CA ILE A 158 -2.90 11.37 -15.66
C ILE A 158 -2.65 11.59 -17.15
N HIS A 159 -1.38 11.62 -17.53
CA HIS A 159 -0.97 11.82 -18.91
C HIS A 159 0.02 10.75 -19.33
N MET A 160 -0.15 10.25 -20.54
CA MET A 160 0.82 9.40 -21.20
C MET A 160 1.74 10.25 -22.07
N ILE A 161 3.04 10.11 -21.87
CA ILE A 161 4.07 10.84 -22.62
C ILE A 161 4.81 9.86 -23.51
N HIS A 162 4.73 10.06 -24.82
CA HIS A 162 5.43 9.23 -25.81
C HIS A 162 6.78 9.81 -26.24
N LYS A 163 6.86 11.13 -26.36
CA LYS A 163 8.08 11.86 -26.71
C LYS A 163 8.24 13.04 -25.77
N ALA A 164 9.39 13.10 -25.10
CA ALA A 164 9.70 14.16 -24.15
C ALA A 164 9.61 15.56 -24.78
N ALA A 165 10.12 15.72 -26.01
CA ALA A 165 10.10 17.00 -26.72
C ALA A 165 8.67 17.52 -27.02
N GLU A 166 7.75 16.63 -27.41
CA GLU A 166 6.34 17.00 -27.65
C GLU A 166 5.62 17.30 -26.34
N ALA A 167 5.90 16.53 -25.29
CA ALA A 167 5.35 16.77 -23.96
C ALA A 167 5.83 18.11 -23.38
N ALA A 168 7.10 18.49 -23.59
CA ALA A 168 7.63 19.78 -23.16
C ALA A 168 6.91 20.96 -23.84
N LYS A 169 6.53 20.83 -25.12
CA LYS A 169 5.69 21.83 -25.80
C LYS A 169 4.27 21.86 -25.25
N LYS A 170 3.67 20.69 -25.01
CA LYS A 170 2.26 20.54 -24.64
C LYS A 170 1.96 20.84 -23.16
N PHE A 171 2.88 20.55 -22.26
CA PHE A 171 2.69 20.67 -20.80
C PHE A 171 3.72 21.59 -20.14
N GLY A 172 4.61 22.21 -20.93
CA GLY A 172 5.64 23.10 -20.41
C GLY A 172 5.09 24.42 -19.88
N PRO A 173 5.96 25.24 -19.26
CA PRO A 173 5.58 26.49 -18.59
C PRO A 173 4.88 27.53 -19.48
N LYS A 174 4.99 27.39 -20.81
CA LYS A 174 4.45 28.29 -21.83
C LYS A 174 3.15 27.77 -22.49
N SER A 175 2.64 26.60 -22.09
CA SER A 175 1.45 25.99 -22.69
C SER A 175 0.15 26.51 -22.06
N SER A 176 -0.92 26.65 -22.85
CA SER A 176 -2.29 26.89 -22.34
C SER A 176 -2.86 25.69 -21.57
N LYS A 177 -2.23 24.52 -21.72
CA LYS A 177 -2.48 23.30 -20.90
C LYS A 177 -1.45 23.14 -19.79
N LYS A 178 -0.78 24.22 -19.39
CA LYS A 178 0.07 24.26 -18.19
C LYS A 178 -0.80 23.98 -16.97
N PHE A 179 -0.42 22.92 -16.26
CA PHE A 179 -0.94 22.47 -14.98
C PHE A 179 -2.35 22.98 -14.69
#